data_AF-A0A2V7XBD4-F1
#
_entry.id   AF-A0A2V7XBD4-F1
#
_cell.length_a   1.000
_cell.length_b   1.000
_cell.length_c   1.000
_cell.angle_alpha   90.00
_cell.angle_beta   90.00
_cell.angle_gamma   90.00
#
_symmetry.space_group_name_H-M   'P 1'
#
loop_
_entity.id
_entity.type
_entity.pdbx_description
1 polymer ?
#
loop_
_entity_poly.entity_id
_entity_poly.type
_entity_poly.pdbx_seq_one_letter_code
_entity_poly.pdbx_strand_id
1 'polypeptide(L)'
;MKRALRYIVFYAGLLGLWILLSELKIWPPYLFPSPWGVAESLYAGFADHSYWIAIRVSMQRVLIGYGISVLLGMVLGLGVASNKFLEDTMGGLLVSLQSLPSICWWPLALLWFGLSQNAILFVVVMGSLLSVTLAMEDGRKQMPKIFGQAGRNLG
;
A
#
# COMPACT_ATOMS: atom_id res chain seq x y z
N MET A 1 -21.87 14.90 28.00
CA MET A 1 -20.97 15.99 28.48
C MET A 1 -19.68 15.47 29.12
N LYS A 2 -19.71 14.62 30.16
CA LYS A 2 -18.49 14.11 30.83
C LYS A 2 -17.47 13.39 29.93
N ARG A 3 -17.93 12.68 28.89
CA ARG A 3 -17.05 11.97 27.93
C ARG A 3 -16.30 12.90 26.98
N ALA A 4 -16.99 13.91 26.43
CA ALA A 4 -16.37 14.92 25.57
C ALA A 4 -15.30 15.72 26.33
N LEU A 5 -15.59 16.12 27.58
CA LEU A 5 -14.63 16.82 28.42
C LEU A 5 -13.35 16.00 28.66
N ARG A 6 -13.49 14.68 28.92
CA ARG A 6 -12.33 13.78 29.08
C ARG A 6 -11.46 13.73 27.82
N TYR A 7 -12.08 13.67 26.64
CA TYR A 7 -11.33 13.70 25.38
C TYR A 7 -10.61 15.02 25.17
N ILE A 8 -11.28 16.14 25.39
CA ILE A 8 -10.67 17.47 25.24
C ILE A 8 -9.46 17.61 26.17
N VAL A 9 -9.60 17.27 27.46
CA VAL A 9 -8.50 17.34 28.43
C VAL A 9 -7.34 16.44 28.02
N PHE A 10 -7.62 15.21 27.58
CA PHE A 10 -6.60 14.28 27.14
C PHE A 10 -5.81 14.82 25.93
N TYR A 11 -6.49 15.25 24.86
CA TYR A 11 -5.84 15.77 23.66
C TYR A 11 -5.15 17.10 23.89
N ALA A 12 -5.73 17.99 24.71
CA ALA A 12 -5.07 19.24 25.11
C ALA A 12 -3.81 18.97 25.93
N GLY A 13 -3.84 17.99 26.84
CA GLY A 13 -2.68 17.56 27.60
C GLY A 13 -1.58 16.98 26.69
N LEU A 14 -1.97 16.18 25.69
CA LEU A 14 -1.03 15.62 24.71
C LEU A 14 -0.39 16.71 23.84
N LEU A 15 -1.17 17.69 23.38
CA LEU A 15 -0.66 18.86 22.67
C LEU A 15 0.26 19.71 23.55
N GLY A 16 -0.13 19.96 24.80
CA GLY A 16 0.69 20.70 25.76
C GLY A 16 2.02 20.00 26.03
N LEU A 17 2.00 18.67 26.18
CA LEU A 17 3.21 17.86 26.34
C LEU A 17 4.10 17.93 25.08
N TRP A 18 3.53 17.86 23.89
CA TRP A 18 4.29 17.98 22.64
C TRP A 18 4.95 19.36 22.52
N ILE A 19 4.21 20.45 22.76
CA ILE A 19 4.75 21.81 22.77
C ILE A 19 5.91 21.89 23.76
N LEU A 20 5.69 21.47 25.00
CA LEU A 20 6.70 21.51 26.06
C LEU A 20 7.95 20.72 25.66
N LEU A 21 7.82 19.48 25.20
CA LEU A 21 8.96 18.66 24.77
C LEU A 21 9.69 19.25 23.56
N SER A 22 8.97 19.90 22.63
CA SER A 22 9.59 20.55 21.47
C SER A 22 10.39 21.79 21.84
N GLU A 23 9.89 22.58 22.81
CA GLU A 23 10.57 23.79 23.30
C GLU A 23 11.79 23.49 24.17
N LEU A 24 11.85 22.29 24.77
CA LEU A 24 13.03 21.83 25.51
C LEU A 24 14.24 21.59 24.59
N LYS A 25 14.07 21.55 23.25
CA LYS A 25 15.13 21.42 22.24
C LYS A 25 16.11 20.26 22.50
N ILE A 26 15.61 19.19 23.12
CA ILE A 26 16.38 17.96 23.39
C ILE A 26 16.81 17.31 22.07
N TRP A 27 15.93 17.37 21.05
CA TRP A 27 16.18 16.85 19.72
C TRP A 27 16.24 17.97 18.68
N PRO A 28 17.01 17.78 17.60
CA PRO A 28 16.99 18.66 16.44
C PRO A 28 15.57 18.86 15.89
N PRO A 29 15.22 20.07 15.39
CA PRO A 29 13.89 20.38 14.89
C PRO A 29 13.39 19.48 13.74
N TYR A 30 14.28 18.88 12.95
CA TYR A 30 13.90 17.94 11.89
C TYR A 30 13.51 16.55 12.43
N LEU A 31 13.93 16.18 13.64
CA LEU A 31 13.55 14.94 14.31
C LEU A 31 12.32 15.13 15.20
N PHE A 32 12.22 16.27 15.88
CA PHE A 32 11.10 16.56 16.77
C PHE A 32 10.62 18.01 16.60
N PRO A 33 9.89 18.31 15.50
CA PRO A 33 9.41 19.64 15.21
C PRO A 33 8.32 20.08 16.21
N SER A 34 8.24 21.39 16.46
CA SER A 34 7.14 21.96 17.23
C SER A 34 5.83 21.89 16.43
N PRO A 35 4.66 21.86 17.09
CA PRO A 35 3.37 21.87 16.38
C PRO A 35 3.22 23.03 15.41
N TRP A 36 3.79 24.20 15.76
CA TRP A 36 3.79 25.37 14.90
C TRP A 36 4.68 25.20 13.68
N GLY A 37 5.89 24.65 13.84
CA GLY A 37 6.77 24.35 12.71
C GLY A 37 6.17 23.32 11.75
N VAL A 38 5.41 22.35 12.26
CA VAL A 38 4.62 21.42 11.43
C VAL A 38 3.53 22.16 10.67
N ALA A 39 2.76 23.03 11.33
CA ALA A 39 1.70 23.82 10.70
C ALA A 39 2.23 24.76 9.61
N GLU A 40 3.34 25.45 9.87
CA GLU A 40 4.02 26.32 8.90
C GLU A 40 4.54 25.51 7.69
N SER A 41 5.21 24.38 7.92
CA SER A 41 5.69 23.51 6.84
C SER A 41 4.53 22.97 6.00
N LEU A 42 3.42 22.63 6.64
CA LEU A 42 2.22 22.14 5.97
C LEU A 42 1.59 23.22 5.09
N TYR A 43 1.45 24.44 5.61
CA TYR A 43 0.96 25.59 4.83
C TYR A 43 1.91 25.93 3.69
N ALA A 44 3.21 26.04 3.97
CA ALA A 44 4.22 26.39 2.97
C ALA A 44 4.26 25.38 1.81
N GLY A 45 4.27 24.08 2.11
CA GLY A 45 4.32 23.02 1.10
C GLY A 45 3.06 22.92 0.23
N PHE A 46 1.89 23.33 0.75
CA PHE A 46 0.69 23.46 -0.08
C PHE A 46 0.64 24.78 -0.85
N ALA A 47 1.12 25.88 -0.26
CA ALA A 47 1.16 27.19 -0.90
C ALA A 47 2.16 27.25 -2.07
N ASP A 48 3.32 26.62 -1.94
CA ASP A 48 4.35 26.54 -2.99
C ASP A 48 4.11 25.42 -4.03
N HIS A 49 3.01 24.67 -3.87
CA HIS A 49 2.59 23.56 -4.72
C HIS A 49 3.49 22.31 -4.71
N SER A 50 4.55 22.28 -3.90
CA SER A 50 5.44 21.13 -3.80
C SER A 50 4.72 19.86 -3.33
N TYR A 51 3.80 19.99 -2.36
CA TYR A 51 3.03 18.86 -1.84
C TYR A 51 1.98 18.38 -2.82
N TRP A 52 1.35 19.28 -3.58
CA TRP A 52 0.42 18.89 -4.65
C TRP A 52 1.12 18.04 -5.72
N ILE A 53 2.32 18.46 -6.13
CA ILE A 53 3.15 17.71 -7.09
C ILE A 53 3.55 16.35 -6.49
N ALA A 54 4.03 16.32 -5.25
CA ALA A 54 4.44 15.09 -4.58
C ALA A 54 3.29 14.08 -4.45
N ILE A 55 2.11 14.54 -4.02
CA ILE A 55 0.88 13.73 -3.91
C ILE A 55 0.51 13.19 -5.29
N ARG A 56 0.49 14.03 -6.32
CA ARG A 56 0.14 13.62 -7.69
C ARG A 56 1.11 12.55 -8.20
N VAL A 57 2.41 12.76 -8.06
CA VAL A 57 3.44 11.81 -8.51
C VAL A 57 3.32 10.49 -7.75
N SER A 58 3.10 10.54 -6.43
CA SER A 58 2.90 9.36 -5.60
C SER A 58 1.65 8.58 -6.01
N MET A 59 0.51 9.26 -6.17
CA MET A 59 -0.75 8.67 -6.61
C MET A 59 -0.64 8.07 -8.02
N GLN A 60 0.02 8.74 -8.96
CA GLN A 60 0.25 8.19 -10.31
C GLN A 60 1.03 6.87 -10.24
N ARG A 61 2.10 6.80 -9.44
CA ARG A 61 2.88 5.56 -9.25
C ARG A 61 2.01 4.44 -8.69
N VAL A 62 1.21 4.74 -7.66
CA VAL A 62 0.32 3.76 -7.02
C VAL A 62 -0.75 3.28 -8.00
N LEU A 63 -1.44 4.18 -8.70
CA LEU A 63 -2.50 3.83 -9.63
C LEU A 63 -1.99 3.00 -10.81
N ILE A 64 -0.87 3.40 -11.41
CA ILE A 64 -0.27 2.67 -12.54
C ILE A 64 0.23 1.31 -12.06
N GLY A 65 1.02 1.27 -10.99
CA GLY A 65 1.58 0.01 -10.47
C GLY A 65 0.49 -0.95 -10.03
N TYR A 66 -0.49 -0.47 -9.26
CA TYR A 66 -1.62 -1.29 -8.83
C TYR A 66 -2.49 -1.74 -10.01
N GLY A 67 -2.75 -0.87 -10.99
CA GLY A 67 -3.49 -1.25 -12.20
C GLY A 67 -2.82 -2.40 -12.96
N ILE A 68 -1.49 -2.35 -13.11
CA ILE A 68 -0.71 -3.45 -13.70
C ILE A 68 -0.84 -4.73 -12.86
N SER A 69 -0.72 -4.63 -11.53
CA SER A 69 -0.90 -5.76 -10.62
C SER A 69 -2.28 -6.39 -10.69
N VAL A 70 -3.33 -5.58 -10.82
CA VAL A 70 -4.70 -6.06 -10.95
C VAL A 70 -4.83 -6.90 -12.22
N LEU A 71 -4.39 -6.36 -13.35
CA LEU A 71 -4.47 -7.07 -14.63
C LEU A 71 -3.66 -8.36 -14.62
N LEU A 72 -2.39 -8.31 -14.22
CA LEU A 72 -1.53 -9.48 -14.18
C LEU A 72 -1.98 -10.49 -13.14
N GLY A 73 -2.38 -10.02 -11.95
CA GLY A 73 -2.83 -10.87 -10.84
C GLY A 73 -4.16 -11.56 -11.15
N MET A 74 -5.08 -10.89 -11.85
CA MET A 74 -6.29 -11.54 -12.34
C MET A 74 -5.96 -12.68 -13.31
N VAL A 75 -5.08 -12.44 -14.29
CA VAL A 75 -4.69 -13.46 -15.27
C VAL A 75 -4.01 -14.64 -14.58
N LEU A 76 -3.04 -14.37 -13.69
CA LEU A 76 -2.32 -15.41 -12.95
C LEU A 76 -3.26 -16.17 -12.02
N GLY A 77 -4.08 -15.49 -11.23
CA GLY A 77 -4.97 -16.10 -10.25
C GLY A 77 -6.05 -16.94 -10.91
N LEU A 78 -6.56 -16.49 -12.06
CA LEU A 78 -7.46 -17.32 -12.88
C LEU A 78 -6.77 -18.53 -13.47
N GLY A 79 -5.52 -18.40 -13.92
CA GLY A 79 -4.71 -19.50 -14.42
C GLY A 79 -4.47 -20.57 -13.36
N VAL A 80 -4.05 -20.15 -12.16
CA VAL A 80 -3.83 -21.01 -11.00
C VAL A 80 -5.12 -21.71 -10.59
N ALA A 81 -6.22 -20.97 -10.45
CA ALA A 81 -7.52 -21.53 -10.07
C ALA A 81 -8.13 -22.49 -11.10
N SER A 82 -7.68 -22.45 -12.36
CA SER A 82 -8.23 -23.28 -13.43
C SER A 82 -7.43 -24.58 -13.65
N ASN A 83 -6.23 -24.70 -13.09
CA ASN A 83 -5.37 -25.87 -13.27
C ASN A 83 -4.86 -26.41 -11.93
N LYS A 84 -5.31 -27.61 -11.57
CA LYS A 84 -4.94 -28.28 -10.32
C LYS A 84 -3.42 -28.44 -10.12
N PHE A 85 -2.67 -28.66 -11.20
CA PHE A 85 -1.20 -28.73 -11.11
C PHE A 85 -0.60 -27.37 -10.70
N LEU A 86 -1.11 -26.26 -11.23
CA LEU A 86 -0.66 -24.92 -10.86
C LEU A 86 -1.12 -24.55 -9.45
N GLU A 87 -2.33 -24.93 -9.06
CA GLU A 87 -2.82 -24.77 -7.69
C GLU A 87 -1.91 -25.47 -6.68
N ASP A 88 -1.60 -26.75 -6.90
CA ASP A 88 -0.79 -27.57 -6.00
C ASP A 88 0.69 -27.10 -5.94
N THR A 89 1.21 -26.50 -7.02
CA THR A 89 2.63 -26.06 -7.10
C THR A 89 2.81 -24.57 -6.81
N MET A 90 2.13 -23.69 -7.55
CA MET A 90 2.26 -22.24 -7.41
C MET A 90 1.50 -21.70 -6.20
N GLY A 91 0.38 -22.32 -5.78
CA GLY A 91 -0.42 -21.82 -4.66
C GLY A 91 0.41 -21.66 -3.37
N GLY A 92 1.19 -22.67 -3.00
CA GLY A 92 2.08 -22.60 -1.84
C GLY A 92 3.19 -21.54 -1.97
N LEU A 93 3.75 -21.37 -3.17
CA LEU A 93 4.76 -20.35 -3.46
C LEU A 93 4.18 -18.93 -3.35
N LEU A 94 2.98 -18.71 -3.91
CA LEU A 94 2.29 -17.43 -3.89
C LEU A 94 2.00 -16.97 -2.46
N VAL A 95 1.49 -17.88 -1.61
CA VAL A 95 1.25 -17.59 -0.19
C VAL A 95 2.56 -17.27 0.54
N SER A 96 3.61 -18.05 0.27
CA SER A 96 4.93 -17.83 0.89
C SER A 96 5.50 -16.47 0.50
N LEU A 97 5.46 -16.10 -0.78
CA LEU A 97 5.94 -14.82 -1.27
C LEU A 97 5.07 -13.65 -0.81
N GLN A 98 3.75 -13.84 -0.64
CA GLN A 98 2.85 -12.81 -0.15
C GLN A 98 3.14 -12.43 1.31
N SER A 99 3.65 -13.38 2.11
CA SER A 99 4.02 -13.11 3.50
C SER A 99 5.20 -12.12 3.63
N LEU A 100 5.97 -11.93 2.55
CA LEU A 100 7.08 -10.98 2.53
C LEU A 100 6.54 -9.54 2.50
N PRO A 101 7.05 -8.65 3.36
CA PRO A 101 6.77 -7.22 3.26
C PRO A 101 7.17 -6.68 1.87
N SER A 102 6.40 -5.73 1.32
CA SER A 102 6.68 -5.21 -0.03
C SER A 102 8.08 -4.59 -0.18
N ILE A 103 8.66 -4.07 0.91
CA ILE A 103 10.02 -3.51 0.93
C ILE A 103 11.11 -4.54 0.62
N CYS A 104 10.84 -5.84 0.80
CA CYS A 104 11.78 -6.93 0.46
C CYS A 104 12.09 -6.99 -1.04
N TRP A 105 11.23 -6.45 -1.91
CA TRP A 105 11.47 -6.37 -3.35
C TRP A 105 12.40 -5.23 -3.75
N TRP A 106 12.64 -4.27 -2.85
CA TRP A 106 13.41 -3.06 -3.15
C TRP A 106 14.86 -3.32 -3.58
N PRO A 107 15.64 -4.21 -2.91
CA PRO A 107 17.01 -4.50 -3.33
C PRO A 107 17.09 -5.07 -4.76
N LEU A 108 16.16 -5.95 -5.12
CA LEU A 108 16.09 -6.54 -6.45
C LEU A 108 15.72 -5.48 -7.51
N ALA A 109 14.76 -4.62 -7.16
CA ALA A 109 14.36 -3.50 -8.00
C ALA A 109 15.52 -2.54 -8.30
N LEU A 110 16.31 -2.22 -7.27
CA LEU A 110 17.51 -1.40 -7.43
C LEU A 110 18.58 -2.08 -8.27
N LEU A 111 18.77 -3.39 -8.12
CA LEU A 111 19.78 -4.12 -8.90
C LEU A 111 19.43 -4.12 -10.39
N TRP A 112 18.16 -4.32 -10.74
CA TRP A 112 17.72 -4.38 -12.13
C TRP A 112 17.48 -3.01 -12.77
N PHE A 113 16.92 -2.08 -12.02
CA PHE A 113 16.45 -0.80 -12.56
C PHE A 113 17.20 0.41 -12.02
N GLY A 114 18.13 0.24 -11.09
CA GLY A 114 18.84 1.33 -10.42
C GLY A 114 17.91 2.22 -9.58
N LEU A 115 18.40 3.41 -9.23
CA LEU A 115 17.60 4.48 -8.61
C LEU A 115 16.72 5.15 -9.66
N SER A 116 15.65 4.47 -10.08
CA SER A 116 14.75 4.94 -11.13
C SER A 116 13.27 4.81 -10.76
N GLN A 117 12.41 5.48 -11.54
CA GLN A 117 10.96 5.35 -11.45
C GLN A 117 10.50 3.89 -11.63
N ASN A 118 11.19 3.15 -12.49
CA ASN A 118 10.87 1.75 -12.80
C ASN A 118 11.10 0.85 -11.58
N ALA A 119 12.15 1.12 -10.78
CA ALA A 119 12.37 0.40 -9.53
C ALA A 119 11.19 0.57 -8.56
N ILE A 120 10.69 1.81 -8.42
CA ILE A 120 9.54 2.10 -7.55
C ILE A 120 8.29 1.38 -8.06
N LEU A 121 8.01 1.45 -9.37
CA LEU A 121 6.86 0.77 -9.96
C LEU A 121 6.94 -0.74 -9.79
N PHE A 122 8.11 -1.35 -9.98
CA PHE A 122 8.30 -2.79 -9.76
C PHE A 122 7.96 -3.19 -8.32
N VAL A 123 8.41 -2.43 -7.31
CA VAL A 123 8.10 -2.71 -5.90
C VAL A 123 6.59 -2.61 -5.63
N VAL A 124 5.92 -1.58 -6.16
CA VAL A 124 4.46 -1.42 -6.05
C VAL A 124 3.73 -2.58 -6.72
N VAL A 125 4.19 -2.99 -7.90
CA VAL A 125 3.61 -4.10 -8.65
C VAL A 125 3.74 -5.39 -7.85
N MET A 126 4.96 -5.78 -7.49
CA MET A 126 5.22 -7.02 -6.76
C MET A 126 4.54 -7.05 -5.38
N GLY A 127 4.47 -5.91 -4.70
CA GLY A 127 3.82 -5.80 -3.39
C GLY A 127 2.31 -6.03 -3.42
N SER A 128 1.65 -5.86 -4.57
CA SER A 128 0.21 -6.04 -4.72
C SER A 128 -0.19 -7.22 -5.61
N LEU A 129 0.65 -7.61 -6.57
CA LEU A 129 0.41 -8.68 -7.53
C LEU A 129 0.03 -10.00 -6.87
N LEU A 130 0.81 -10.42 -5.86
CA LEU A 130 0.59 -11.69 -5.16
C LEU A 130 -0.74 -11.71 -4.41
N SER A 131 -1.07 -10.63 -3.70
CA SER A 131 -2.35 -10.48 -3.00
C SER A 131 -3.54 -10.47 -3.95
N VAL A 132 -3.44 -9.78 -5.10
CA VAL A 132 -4.49 -9.82 -6.13
C VAL A 132 -4.65 -11.22 -6.70
N THR A 133 -3.53 -11.92 -6.94
CA THR A 133 -3.52 -13.27 -7.51
C THR A 133 -4.28 -14.23 -6.61
N LEU A 134 -3.98 -14.23 -5.32
CA LEU A 134 -4.65 -15.06 -4.31
C LEU A 134 -6.12 -14.66 -4.13
N ALA A 135 -6.42 -13.36 -4.09
CA ALA A 135 -7.81 -12.90 -4.00
C ALA A 135 -8.65 -13.33 -5.21
N MET A 136 -8.06 -13.33 -6.41
CA MET A 136 -8.74 -13.81 -7.63
C MET A 136 -8.94 -15.33 -7.61
N GLU A 137 -7.94 -16.07 -7.16
CA GLU A 137 -8.02 -17.52 -6.97
C GLU A 137 -9.14 -17.89 -5.99
N ASP A 138 -9.16 -17.25 -4.82
CA ASP A 138 -10.19 -17.44 -3.80
C ASP A 138 -11.59 -17.04 -4.32
N GLY A 139 -11.69 -15.91 -5.01
CA GLY A 139 -12.93 -15.45 -5.63
C GLY A 139 -13.49 -16.46 -6.64
N ARG A 140 -12.62 -17.09 -7.43
CA ARG A 140 -13.04 -18.16 -8.36
C ARG A 140 -13.50 -19.41 -7.62
N LYS A 141 -12.85 -19.81 -6.53
CA LYS A 141 -13.23 -20.98 -5.71
C LYS A 141 -14.57 -20.78 -4.98
N GLN A 142 -14.91 -19.54 -4.62
CA GLN A 142 -16.17 -19.19 -3.96
C GLN A 142 -17.38 -19.16 -4.93
N MET A 143 -17.15 -19.09 -6.25
CA MET A 143 -18.26 -19.10 -7.21
C MET A 143 -19.06 -20.41 -7.17
N PRO A 144 -20.40 -20.34 -7.05
CA PRO A 144 -21.25 -21.51 -7.20
C PRO A 144 -21.01 -22.23 -8.53
N LYS A 145 -20.91 -23.57 -8.47
CA LYS A 145 -20.62 -24.42 -9.64
C LYS A 145 -21.60 -24.21 -10.81
N ILE A 146 -22.83 -23.76 -10.52
CA ILE A 146 -23.87 -23.48 -11.51
C ILE A 146 -23.44 -22.45 -12.56
N PHE A 147 -22.64 -21.44 -12.20
CA PHE A 147 -22.18 -20.44 -13.17
C PHE A 147 -21.19 -21.02 -14.17
N GLY A 148 -20.31 -21.92 -13.73
CA GLY A 148 -19.40 -22.63 -14.63
C GLY A 148 -20.13 -23.62 -15.54
N GLN A 149 -21.18 -24.27 -15.04
CA GLN A 149 -22.02 -25.17 -15.83
C GLN A 149 -22.88 -24.41 -16.85
N ALA A 150 -23.47 -23.28 -16.45
CA ALA A 150 -24.24 -22.42 -17.34
C ALA A 150 -23.38 -21.91 -18.50
N GLY A 151 -22.14 -21.45 -18.23
CA GLY A 151 -21.21 -21.03 -19.26
C GLY A 151 -20.91 -22.14 -20.27
N ARG A 152 -20.63 -23.37 -19.80
CA ARG A 152 -20.38 -24.52 -20.70
C ARG A 152 -21.59 -24.89 -21.57
N ASN A 153 -22.81 -24.63 -21.10
CA ASN A 153 -24.05 -24.95 -21.81
C ASN A 153 -24.45 -23.85 -22.81
N LEU A 154 -23.99 -22.61 -22.63
CA LEU A 154 -24.37 -21.47 -23.50
C LEU A 154 -23.43 -21.29 -24.70
N GLY A 155 -22.28 -21.96 -24.74
CA GLY A 155 -21.25 -21.81 -25.78
C GLY A 155 -20.27 -20.68 -25.47
#